data_AF-A0AAD5C2D7-F1
#
_entry.id   AF-A0AAD5C2D7-F1
#
_cell.length_a   1.000
_cell.length_b   1.000
_cell.length_c   1.000
_cell.angle_alpha   90.00
_cell.angle_beta   90.00
_cell.angle_gamma   90.00
#
_symmetry.space_group_name_H-M   'P 1'
#
loop_
_entity.id
_entity.type
_entity.pdbx_description
1 polymer ?
#
loop_
_entity_poly.entity_id
_entity_poly.type
_entity_poly.pdbx_seq_one_letter_code
_entity_poly.pdbx_strand_id
1 'polypeptide(L)'
;MFSIQVLRLSAATQDLPKSVICNVHGVNPKFLEIGERMAAADKEEGGDQKFSKGAYFLGKMVWAKGYRELIELLAKQKQDLNGFKLDVYGNGEDAHEVQSAAKSLDLNVNFMKGRDHADDSLHG
;
A
#
# COMPACT_ATOMS: atom_id res chain seq x y z
N MET A 1 3.11 8.09 -41.45
CA MET A 1 2.86 6.65 -41.26
C MET A 1 2.59 6.42 -39.78
N PHE A 2 1.36 6.08 -39.39
CA PHE A 2 1.04 5.80 -37.98
C PHE A 2 1.37 4.34 -37.68
N SER A 3 2.24 4.10 -36.71
CA SER A 3 2.52 2.75 -36.22
C SER A 3 1.55 2.43 -35.08
N ILE A 4 0.68 1.44 -35.26
CA ILE A 4 -0.19 0.92 -34.20
C ILE A 4 0.60 -0.12 -33.41
N GLN A 5 0.74 0.10 -32.10
CA GLN A 5 1.32 -0.83 -31.15
C GLN A 5 0.22 -1.38 -30.24
N VAL A 6 0.14 -2.70 -30.12
CA VAL A 6 -0.89 -3.37 -29.31
C VAL A 6 -0.38 -3.50 -27.88
N LEU A 7 -1.12 -2.96 -26.91
CA LEU A 7 -0.83 -3.16 -25.49
C LEU A 7 -1.60 -4.40 -25.00
N ARG A 8 -0.86 -5.42 -24.58
CA ARG A 8 -1.42 -6.62 -23.94
C ARG A 8 -1.34 -6.45 -22.43
N LEU A 9 -2.45 -6.65 -21.72
CA LEU A 9 -2.51 -6.42 -20.28
C LEU A 9 -1.86 -7.55 -19.45
N SER A 10 -1.60 -8.70 -20.07
CA SER A 10 -0.98 -9.86 -19.42
C SER A 10 -0.37 -10.79 -20.45
N ALA A 11 0.69 -11.51 -20.04
CA ALA A 11 1.29 -12.61 -20.80
C ALA A 11 0.34 -13.79 -21.01
N ALA A 12 -0.76 -13.88 -20.25
CA ALA A 12 -1.77 -14.94 -20.39
C ALA A 12 -2.71 -14.76 -21.60
N THR A 13 -2.65 -13.62 -22.29
CA THR A 13 -3.44 -13.35 -23.51
C THR A 13 -2.77 -13.89 -24.76
N GLN A 14 -3.47 -14.01 -25.89
CA GLN A 14 -2.85 -14.48 -27.15
C GLN A 14 -1.69 -13.58 -27.58
N ASP A 15 -0.66 -14.16 -28.19
CA ASP A 15 0.41 -13.38 -28.83
C ASP A 15 -0.14 -12.62 -30.05
N LEU A 16 0.17 -11.31 -30.10
CA LEU A 16 -0.25 -10.43 -31.18
C LEU A 16 0.97 -9.78 -31.85
N PRO A 17 0.97 -9.63 -33.19
CA PRO A 17 2.02 -8.89 -33.88
C PRO A 17 2.12 -7.46 -33.38
N LYS A 18 3.35 -6.93 -33.25
CA LYS A 18 3.62 -5.56 -32.77
C LYS A 18 2.97 -5.28 -31.41
N SER A 19 2.98 -6.26 -30.51
CA SER A 19 2.44 -6.12 -29.16
C SER A 19 3.53 -6.03 -28.09
N VAL A 20 3.22 -5.34 -26.99
CA VAL A 20 4.02 -5.32 -25.76
C VAL A 20 3.12 -5.67 -24.58
N ILE A 21 3.64 -6.40 -23.62
CA ILE A 21 2.93 -6.72 -22.38
C ILE A 21 3.14 -5.56 -21.41
N CYS A 22 2.04 -4.92 -21.03
CA CYS A 22 1.98 -3.92 -19.98
C CYS A 22 1.06 -4.50 -18.91
N ASN A 23 1.62 -5.07 -17.83
CA ASN A 23 0.92 -5.80 -16.77
C ASN A 23 0.00 -4.89 -15.92
N VAL A 24 -0.82 -4.07 -16.55
CA VAL A 24 -1.78 -3.18 -15.92
C VAL A 24 -3.00 -4.01 -15.55
N HIS A 25 -3.02 -4.43 -14.30
CA HIS A 25 -4.15 -5.13 -13.72
C HIS A 25 -4.90 -4.16 -12.81
N GLY A 26 -6.22 -4.10 -12.96
CA GLY A 26 -7.08 -3.42 -12.00
C GLY A 26 -7.22 -4.23 -10.72
N VAL A 27 -7.96 -3.68 -9.76
CA VAL A 27 -8.37 -4.41 -8.56
C VAL A 27 -9.65 -5.19 -8.86
N ASN A 28 -9.83 -6.37 -8.29
CA ASN A 28 -11.07 -7.14 -8.45
C ASN A 28 -12.26 -6.34 -7.87
N PRO A 29 -13.38 -6.19 -8.59
CA PRO A 29 -14.54 -5.42 -8.11
C PRO A 29 -15.04 -5.80 -6.72
N LYS A 30 -14.89 -7.06 -6.31
CA LYS A 30 -15.26 -7.52 -4.95
C LYS A 30 -14.59 -6.72 -3.84
N PHE A 31 -13.36 -6.26 -4.03
CA PHE A 31 -12.69 -5.41 -3.03
C PHE A 31 -13.33 -4.02 -2.92
N LEU A 32 -13.84 -3.49 -4.04
CA LEU A 32 -14.55 -2.21 -4.05
C LEU A 32 -15.92 -2.36 -3.39
N GLU A 33 -16.64 -3.44 -3.67
CA GLU A 33 -17.93 -3.77 -3.05
C GLU A 33 -17.82 -3.90 -1.52
N ILE A 34 -16.73 -4.49 -1.01
CA ILE A 34 -16.44 -4.55 0.43
C ILE A 34 -16.28 -3.14 0.99
N GLY A 35 -15.48 -2.29 0.34
CA GLY A 35 -15.28 -0.90 0.75
C GLY A 35 -16.58 -0.08 0.76
N GLU A 36 -17.44 -0.27 -0.25
CA GLU A 36 -18.76 0.35 -0.33
C GLU A 36 -19.68 -0.10 0.81
N ARG A 37 -19.69 -1.40 1.12
CA ARG A 37 -20.48 -1.96 2.24
C ARG A 37 -20.03 -1.39 3.58
N MET A 38 -18.73 -1.35 3.83
CA MET A 38 -18.17 -0.79 5.07
C MET A 38 -18.54 0.70 5.20
N ALA A 39 -18.36 1.47 4.13
CA ALA A 39 -18.72 2.88 4.10
C ALA A 39 -20.23 3.15 4.27
N ALA A 40 -21.09 2.19 3.93
CA ALA A 40 -22.53 2.27 4.19
C ALA A 40 -22.84 1.97 5.66
N ALA A 41 -22.25 0.92 6.24
CA ALA A 41 -22.42 0.56 7.64
C ALA A 41 -21.97 1.70 8.59
N ASP A 42 -20.81 2.30 8.34
CA ASP A 42 -20.30 3.42 9.13
C ASP A 42 -21.29 4.61 9.18
N LYS A 43 -21.98 4.88 8.06
CA LYS A 43 -23.00 5.95 7.97
C LYS A 43 -24.27 5.62 8.75
N GLU A 44 -24.68 4.36 8.75
CA GLU A 44 -25.89 3.90 9.47
C GLU A 44 -25.69 3.93 10.99
N GLU A 45 -24.47 3.67 11.47
CA GLU A 45 -24.12 3.72 12.90
C GLU A 45 -23.92 5.16 13.44
N GLY A 46 -24.22 6.19 12.64
CA GLY A 46 -24.10 7.60 13.03
C GLY A 46 -22.65 8.06 13.20
N GLY A 47 -21.69 7.27 12.73
CA GLY A 47 -20.27 7.54 12.82
C GLY A 47 -19.79 8.40 11.65
N ASP A 48 -19.42 9.65 11.94
CA ASP A 48 -18.62 10.46 11.01
C ASP A 48 -17.14 9.99 10.94
N GLN A 49 -16.81 8.87 11.61
CA GLN A 49 -15.45 8.36 11.72
C GLN A 49 -15.00 7.62 10.47
N LYS A 50 -14.63 8.39 9.46
CA LYS A 50 -13.63 7.98 8.48
C LYS A 50 -12.33 7.62 9.22
N PHE A 51 -11.59 6.63 8.71
CA PHE A 51 -10.29 6.18 9.19
C PHE A 51 -9.50 7.28 9.95
N SER A 52 -9.41 7.13 11.27
CA SER A 52 -8.84 8.14 12.17
C SER A 52 -7.45 7.76 12.68
N LYS A 53 -6.93 6.59 12.30
CA LYS A 53 -5.67 6.03 12.81
C LYS A 53 -4.41 6.69 12.20
N GLY A 54 -4.56 7.78 11.44
CA GLY A 54 -3.45 8.58 10.90
C GLY A 54 -3.03 8.15 9.50
N ALA A 55 -1.79 7.71 9.33
CA ALA A 55 -1.25 7.21 8.06
C ALA A 55 -0.72 5.80 8.22
N TYR A 56 -0.81 5.00 7.16
CA TYR A 56 -0.28 3.65 7.15
C TYR A 56 0.35 3.25 5.81
N PHE A 57 1.23 2.25 5.87
CA PHE A 57 1.86 1.63 4.70
C PHE A 57 1.63 0.12 4.74
N LEU A 58 1.07 -0.46 3.68
CA LEU A 58 0.82 -1.90 3.56
C LEU A 58 1.74 -2.49 2.49
N GLY A 59 2.49 -3.54 2.84
CA GLY A 59 3.27 -4.26 1.84
C GLY A 59 4.21 -5.31 2.42
N LYS A 60 4.68 -6.21 1.56
CA LYS A 60 5.80 -7.10 1.91
C LYS A 60 7.04 -6.23 2.16
N MET A 61 7.72 -6.41 3.29
CA MET A 61 8.94 -5.68 3.64
C MET A 61 10.11 -6.17 2.79
N VAL A 62 10.22 -5.57 1.61
CA VAL A 62 11.35 -5.74 0.69
C VAL A 62 11.75 -4.37 0.13
N TRP A 63 13.04 -4.09 -0.01
CA TRP A 63 13.52 -2.75 -0.38
C TRP A 63 12.92 -2.25 -1.70
N ALA A 64 12.74 -3.15 -2.67
CA ALA A 64 12.11 -2.86 -3.96
C ALA A 64 10.64 -2.40 -3.90
N LYS A 65 10.00 -2.43 -2.71
CA LYS A 65 8.65 -1.92 -2.48
C LYS A 65 8.61 -0.48 -1.99
N GLY A 66 9.73 0.24 -2.02
CA GLY A 66 9.77 1.67 -1.71
C GLY A 66 10.07 2.00 -0.25
N TYR A 67 10.48 1.02 0.56
CA TYR A 67 10.79 1.24 1.99
C TYR A 67 11.98 2.17 2.18
N ARG A 68 12.95 2.13 1.27
CA ARG A 68 14.12 3.00 1.33
C ARG A 68 13.71 4.46 1.16
N GLU A 69 12.97 4.74 0.09
CA GLU A 69 12.46 6.06 -0.25
C GLU A 69 11.54 6.59 0.85
N LEU A 70 10.69 5.73 1.42
CA LEU A 70 9.82 6.07 2.54
C LEU A 70 10.62 6.53 3.77
N ILE A 71 11.63 5.74 4.18
CA ILE A 71 12.49 6.05 5.32
C ILE A 71 13.28 7.33 5.07
N GLU A 72 13.88 7.47 3.89
CA GLU A 72 14.65 8.66 3.51
C GLU A 72 13.78 9.93 3.51
N LEU A 73 12.54 9.84 3.01
CA LEU A 73 11.61 10.96 2.99
C LEU A 73 11.16 11.37 4.40
N LEU A 74 10.81 10.39 5.25
CA LEU A 74 10.44 10.64 6.65
C LEU A 74 11.60 11.27 7.43
N ALA A 75 12.83 10.80 7.21
CA ALA A 75 14.01 11.38 7.83
C ALA A 75 14.25 12.82 7.36
N LYS A 76 14.12 13.08 6.05
CA LYS A 76 14.30 14.42 5.46
C LYS A 76 13.28 15.43 5.97
N GLN A 77 12.06 15.00 6.26
CA GLN A 77 10.95 15.87 6.69
C GLN A 77 10.67 15.74 8.20
N LYS A 78 11.56 15.12 8.98
CA LYS A 78 11.33 14.78 10.40
C LYS A 78 10.94 15.98 11.26
N GLN A 79 11.49 17.16 10.98
CA GLN A 79 11.18 18.39 11.72
C GLN A 79 9.79 18.93 11.38
N ASP A 80 9.42 18.91 10.10
CA ASP A 80 8.13 19.40 9.60
C ASP A 80 6.98 18.44 9.94
N LEU A 81 7.29 17.15 10.01
CA LEU A 81 6.36 16.06 10.34
C LEU A 81 6.36 15.73 11.84
N ASN A 82 6.70 16.68 12.71
CA ASN A 82 6.74 16.43 14.15
C ASN A 82 5.38 15.90 14.65
N GLY A 83 5.37 14.71 15.26
CA GLY A 83 4.16 14.02 15.69
C GLY A 83 3.45 13.17 14.62
N PHE A 84 3.90 13.19 13.36
CA PHE A 84 3.40 12.28 12.33
C PHE A 84 3.75 10.83 12.70
N LYS A 85 2.72 10.00 12.85
CA LYS A 85 2.87 8.58 13.15
C LYS A 85 2.50 7.77 11.91
N LEU A 86 3.38 6.84 11.54
CA LEU A 86 3.15 5.90 10.46
C LEU A 86 3.08 4.47 10.98
N ASP A 87 1.94 3.80 10.77
CA ASP A 87 1.81 2.36 11.03
C ASP A 87 2.17 1.57 9.76
N VAL A 88 3.12 0.65 9.85
CA VAL A 88 3.58 -0.16 8.72
C VAL A 88 3.16 -1.61 8.94
N TYR A 89 2.36 -2.18 8.04
CA TYR A 89 1.92 -3.56 8.14
C TYR A 89 2.58 -4.41 7.07
N GLY A 90 3.24 -5.48 7.50
CA GLY A 90 3.93 -6.36 6.57
C GLY A 90 4.95 -7.27 7.24
N ASN A 91 5.48 -8.18 6.44
CA ASN A 91 6.69 -8.92 6.75
C ASN A 91 7.45 -9.16 5.44
N GLY A 92 8.70 -9.59 5.49
CA GLY A 92 9.50 -9.87 4.31
C GLY A 92 10.94 -10.16 4.64
N GLU A 93 11.74 -10.41 3.62
CA GLU A 93 13.15 -10.78 3.78
C GLU A 93 13.97 -9.62 4.36
N ASP A 94 13.61 -8.38 4.05
CA ASP A 94 14.32 -7.19 4.51
C ASP A 94 13.74 -6.61 5.82
N ALA A 95 12.78 -7.29 6.47
CA ALA A 95 12.04 -6.74 7.61
C ALA A 95 12.95 -6.25 8.75
N HIS A 96 13.99 -7.02 9.09
CA HIS A 96 14.94 -6.66 10.13
C HIS A 96 15.74 -5.40 9.78
N GLU A 97 16.19 -5.28 8.52
CA GLU A 97 16.97 -4.13 8.06
C GLU A 97 16.12 -2.87 7.98
N VAL A 98 14.90 -2.98 7.45
CA VAL A 98 13.93 -1.88 7.39
C VAL A 98 13.64 -1.32 8.78
N GLN A 99 13.38 -2.20 9.76
CA GLN A 99 13.12 -1.81 11.15
C GLN A 99 14.35 -1.15 11.79
N SER A 100 15.53 -1.72 11.55
CA SER A 100 16.80 -1.20 12.07
C SER A 100 17.12 0.19 11.50
N ALA A 101 16.90 0.39 10.19
CA ALA A 101 17.11 1.66 9.53
C ALA A 101 16.18 2.75 10.09
N ALA A 102 14.87 2.47 10.19
CA ALA A 102 13.91 3.40 10.77
C ALA A 102 14.23 3.75 12.23
N LYS A 103 14.66 2.75 13.03
CA LYS A 103 15.07 2.95 14.42
C LYS A 103 16.35 3.77 14.54
N SER A 104 17.34 3.55 13.68
CA SER A 104 18.61 4.29 13.69
C SER A 104 18.44 5.79 13.41
N LEU A 105 17.38 6.15 12.68
CA LEU A 105 17.00 7.52 12.34
C LEU A 105 15.97 8.10 13.33
N ASP A 106 15.59 7.32 14.34
CA ASP A 106 14.62 7.69 15.37
C ASP A 106 13.30 8.18 14.73
N LEU A 107 12.78 7.43 13.74
CA LEU A 107 11.54 7.75 13.07
C LEU A 107 10.33 7.24 13.87
N ASN A 108 9.24 8.02 13.88
CA ASN A 108 7.97 7.64 14.53
C ASN A 108 7.17 6.66 13.67
N VAL A 109 7.73 5.46 13.49
CA VAL A 109 7.17 4.37 12.68
C VAL A 109 6.92 3.17 13.57
N ASN A 110 5.71 2.63 13.50
CA ASN A 110 5.30 1.47 14.27
C ASN A 110 5.08 0.28 13.33
N PHE A 111 5.84 -0.79 13.55
CA PHE A 111 5.82 -1.96 12.69
C PHE A 111 4.87 -3.03 13.23
N MET A 112 3.87 -3.35 12.42
CA MET A 112 2.81 -4.30 12.69
C MET A 112 3.00 -5.55 11.84
N LYS A 113 2.58 -6.71 12.36
CA LYS A 113 2.56 -7.96 11.58
C LYS A 113 1.74 -7.79 10.31
N GLY A 114 2.05 -8.58 9.29
CA GLY A 114 1.22 -8.69 8.10
C GLY A 114 -0.22 -9.02 8.48
N ARG A 115 -1.17 -8.26 7.91
CA ARG A 115 -2.61 -8.46 8.08
C ARG A 115 -3.22 -8.74 6.71
N ASP A 116 -4.23 -9.59 6.69
CA ASP A 116 -5.03 -9.78 5.49
C ASP A 116 -5.84 -8.51 5.23
N HIS A 117 -6.05 -8.16 3.96
CA HIS A 117 -6.92 -7.05 3.57
C HIS A 117 -8.39 -7.29 3.97
N ALA A 118 -8.79 -8.55 4.20
CA ALA A 118 -10.10 -8.92 4.70
C ALA A 118 -10.15 -9.09 6.23
N ASP A 119 -9.07 -8.76 6.96
CA ASP A 119 -9.02 -8.94 8.41
C ASP A 119 -9.93 -7.94 9.13
N ASP A 120 -10.89 -8.44 9.91
CA ASP A 120 -11.87 -7.66 10.69
C ASP A 120 -11.19 -6.61 11.60
N SER A 121 -9.96 -6.84 12.04
CA SER A 121 -9.22 -5.89 12.87
C SER A 121 -8.78 -4.60 12.15
N LEU A 122 -8.90 -4.55 10.82
CA LEU A 122 -8.75 -3.32 10.02
C LEU A 122 -10.05 -2.52 9.93
N HIS A 123 -11.19 -3.11 10.28
CA HIS A 123 -12.53 -2.63 9.94
C HIS A 123 -13.27 -1.87 11.05
N GLY A 124 -12.66 -1.68 12.23
CA GLY A 124 -13.27 -0.93 13.34
C GLY A 124 -13.64 -1.83 14.50
#